data_AF-A0A969F098-F1
#
_entry.id   AF-A0A969F098-F1
#
_cell.length_a   1.000
_cell.length_b   1.000
_cell.length_c   1.000
_cell.angle_alpha   90.00
_cell.angle_beta   90.00
_cell.angle_gamma   90.00
#
_symmetry.space_group_name_H-M   'P 1'
#
loop_
_entity.id
_entity.type
_entity.pdbx_description
1 polymer ?
#
loop_
_entity_poly.entity_id
_entity_poly.type
_entity_poly.pdbx_seq_one_letter_code
_entity_poly.pdbx_strand_id
1 'polypeptide(L)'
;MNSSTQRGFTLIELVVVIVILGILAAVALPRLLSMEGEARTAVADSVYNSIRSASNMVYAKAAAAGQLASANYNVDIGGGILVNARYGFPNTNSNANIQNLFEGLSTRVSWVATARPARCGSTARRTAA
;
A
#
# COMPACT_ATOMS: atom_id res chain seq x y z
N MET A 1 35.29 7.41 52.34
CA MET A 1 33.82 7.42 52.12
C MET A 1 33.52 8.50 51.10
N ASN A 2 33.21 8.14 49.86
CA ASN A 2 32.89 9.11 48.81
C ASN A 2 31.42 9.57 49.02
N SER A 3 31.23 10.72 49.64
CA SER A 3 29.91 11.31 49.87
C SER A 3 29.38 11.91 48.58
N SER A 4 28.57 11.13 47.85
CA SER A 4 27.78 11.62 46.73
C SER A 4 26.80 12.69 47.21
N THR A 5 27.13 13.95 46.95
CA THR A 5 26.25 15.10 47.21
C THR A 5 24.97 14.97 46.37
N GLN A 6 23.86 14.58 47.01
CA GLN A 6 22.54 14.67 46.40
C GLN A 6 22.16 16.15 46.27
N ARG A 7 22.29 16.68 45.04
CA ARG A 7 21.72 17.97 44.66
C ARG A 7 20.22 17.76 44.48
N GLY A 8 19.42 18.28 45.41
CA GLY A 8 17.97 18.27 45.31
C GLY A 8 17.51 19.20 44.18
N PHE A 9 16.47 18.77 43.46
CA PHE A 9 15.81 19.57 42.43
C PHE A 9 15.06 20.73 43.11
N THR A 10 15.20 21.94 42.59
CA THR A 10 14.51 23.11 43.14
C THR A 10 13.05 23.11 42.72
N LEU A 11 12.15 23.63 43.56
CA LEU A 11 10.74 23.77 43.19
C LEU A 11 10.55 24.68 41.96
N ILE A 12 11.42 25.68 41.81
CA ILE A 12 11.39 26.58 40.65
C ILE A 12 11.80 25.88 39.35
N GLU A 13 12.72 24.91 39.39
CA GLU A 13 13.06 24.09 38.22
C GLU A 13 11.86 23.26 37.76
N LEU A 14 11.07 22.72 38.69
CA LEU A 14 9.89 21.95 38.30
C LEU A 14 8.80 22.86 37.70
N VAL A 15 8.63 24.07 38.25
CA VAL A 15 7.65 25.04 37.77
C VAL A 15 8.01 25.57 36.39
N VAL A 16 9.27 25.94 36.13
CA VAL A 16 9.67 26.47 34.82
C VAL A 16 9.52 25.41 33.71
N VAL A 17 9.77 24.14 34.02
CA VAL A 17 9.64 23.04 33.05
C VAL A 17 8.19 22.85 32.62
N ILE A 18 7.24 22.79 33.55
CA ILE A 18 5.82 22.62 33.18
C ILE A 18 5.26 23.86 32.46
N VAL A 19 5.79 25.05 32.74
CA VAL A 19 5.42 26.28 32.02
C VAL A 19 5.90 26.22 30.58
N ILE A 20 7.16 25.82 30.35
CA ILE A 20 7.70 25.65 28.99
C ILE A 20 6.92 24.56 28.24
N LEU A 21 6.68 23.40 28.87
CA LEU A 21 5.88 22.33 28.27
C LEU A 21 4.44 22.77 27.99
N GLY A 22 3.85 23.62 28.83
CA GLY A 22 2.53 24.19 28.61
C GLY A 22 2.46 25.07 27.37
N ILE A 23 3.45 25.95 27.16
CA ILE A 23 3.52 26.81 25.96
C ILE A 23 3.73 25.96 24.71
N LEU A 24 4.66 25.00 24.74
CA LEU A 24 4.93 24.09 23.62
C LEU A 24 3.70 23.25 23.26
N ALA A 25 2.98 22.73 24.26
CA ALA A 25 1.76 21.95 24.04
C ALA A 25 0.64 22.80 23.42
N ALA A 26 0.45 24.04 23.90
CA ALA A 26 -0.58 24.94 23.39
C ALA A 26 -0.42 25.26 21.89
N VAL A 27 0.82 25.40 21.40
CA VAL A 27 1.08 25.66 19.98
C VAL A 27 1.15 24.39 19.12
N ALA A 28 1.56 23.25 19.68
CA ALA A 28 1.72 22.00 18.93
C ALA A 28 0.39 21.24 18.74
N LEU A 29 -0.50 21.26 19.73
CA LEU A 29 -1.72 20.45 19.73
C LEU A 29 -2.70 20.79 18.60
N PRO A 30 -2.98 22.07 18.26
CA PRO A 30 -3.91 22.40 17.18
C PRO A 30 -3.45 21.85 15.81
N ARG A 31 -2.14 21.87 15.55
CA ARG A 31 -1.54 21.34 14.32
C ARG A 31 -1.57 19.81 14.29
N LEU A 32 -1.36 19.16 15.43
CA LEU A 32 -1.45 17.69 15.50
C LEU A 32 -2.86 17.20 15.13
N LEU A 33 -3.90 17.89 15.61
CA LEU A 33 -5.29 17.54 15.31
C LEU A 33 -5.65 17.76 13.82
N SER A 34 -5.15 18.83 13.20
CA SER A 34 -5.36 19.05 11.76
C SER A 34 -4.63 18.01 10.90
N MET A 35 -3.40 17.66 11.28
CA MET A 35 -2.60 16.65 10.58
C MET A 35 -3.23 15.25 10.64
N GLU A 36 -3.94 14.90 11.71
CA GLU A 36 -4.66 13.63 11.79
C GLU A 36 -5.79 13.53 10.76
N GLY A 37 -6.58 14.61 10.62
CA GLY A 37 -7.63 14.70 9.61
C GLY A 37 -7.07 14.58 8.18
N GLU A 38 -6.02 15.34 7.89
CA GLU A 38 -5.31 15.29 6.61
C GLU A 38 -4.72 13.91 6.32
N ALA A 39 -4.13 13.25 7.33
CA ALA A 39 -3.57 11.91 7.19
C ALA A 39 -4.65 10.88 6.83
N ARG A 40 -5.83 10.94 7.45
CA ARG A 40 -6.95 10.05 7.12
C ARG A 40 -7.43 10.25 5.68
N THR A 41 -7.56 11.50 5.24
CA THR A 41 -7.92 11.81 3.85
C THR A 41 -6.85 11.33 2.87
N ALA A 42 -5.56 11.51 3.19
CA ALA A 42 -4.46 11.04 2.35
C ALA A 42 -4.44 9.51 2.20
N VAL A 43 -4.75 8.77 3.27
CA VAL A 43 -4.88 7.31 3.22
C VAL A 43 -6.07 6.91 2.33
N ALA A 44 -7.23 7.56 2.49
CA ALA A 44 -8.39 7.29 1.64
C ALA A 44 -8.09 7.56 0.15
N ASP A 45 -7.44 8.68 -0.15
CA ASP A 45 -7.01 9.03 -1.50
C ASP A 45 -5.99 8.03 -2.05
N SER A 46 -5.08 7.52 -1.22
CA SER A 46 -4.11 6.50 -1.63
C SER A 46 -4.78 5.19 -2.05
N VAL A 47 -5.82 4.76 -1.32
CA VAL A 47 -6.59 3.55 -1.63
C VAL A 47 -7.41 3.77 -2.90
N TYR A 48 -8.09 4.91 -3.01
CA TYR A 48 -8.83 5.28 -4.21
C TYR A 48 -7.95 5.28 -5.47
N ASN A 49 -6.77 5.91 -5.40
CA ASN A 49 -5.82 5.94 -6.50
C ASN A 49 -5.30 4.55 -6.86
N SER A 50 -5.10 3.67 -5.88
CA SER A 50 -4.68 2.28 -6.09
C SER A 50 -5.74 1.49 -6.86
N ILE A 51 -7.01 1.60 -6.47
CA ILE A 51 -8.14 0.94 -7.16
C ILE A 51 -8.30 1.50 -8.57
N ARG A 52 -8.23 2.83 -8.74
CA ARG A 52 -8.31 3.48 -10.04
C ARG A 52 -7.18 3.02 -10.97
N SER A 53 -5.96 2.90 -10.46
CA SER A 53 -4.81 2.39 -11.20
C SER A 53 -5.03 0.94 -11.64
N ALA A 54 -5.47 0.07 -10.73
CA ALA A 54 -5.79 -1.33 -11.06
C ALA A 54 -6.88 -1.44 -12.13
N SER A 55 -7.96 -0.66 -12.00
CA SER A 55 -9.06 -0.60 -12.97
C SER A 55 -8.61 -0.14 -14.36
N ASN A 56 -7.81 0.92 -14.42
CA ASN A 56 -7.23 1.41 -15.68
C ASN A 56 -6.30 0.38 -16.32
N MET A 57 -5.58 -0.41 -15.52
CA MET A 57 -4.70 -1.47 -16.02
C MET A 57 -5.50 -2.60 -16.68
N VAL A 58 -6.58 -3.05 -16.04
CA VAL A 58 -7.52 -4.02 -16.62
C VAL A 58 -8.08 -3.48 -17.93
N TYR A 59 -8.50 -2.23 -17.94
CA TYR A 59 -9.05 -1.57 -19.12
C TYR A 59 -8.05 -1.51 -20.27
N ALA A 60 -6.81 -1.09 -20.01
CA ALA A 60 -5.77 -1.05 -21.03
C ALA A 60 -5.49 -2.44 -21.61
N LYS A 61 -5.44 -3.47 -20.77
CA LYS A 61 -5.23 -4.87 -21.20
C LYS A 61 -6.44 -5.42 -21.97
N ALA A 62 -7.65 -5.11 -21.52
CA ALA A 62 -8.88 -5.49 -22.20
C ALA A 62 -9.03 -4.81 -23.58
N ALA A 63 -8.65 -3.53 -23.67
CA ALA A 63 -8.62 -2.78 -24.92
C ALA A 63 -7.61 -3.38 -25.89
N ALA A 64 -6.40 -3.69 -25.41
CA ALA A 64 -5.37 -4.35 -26.21
C ALA A 64 -5.79 -5.75 -26.70
N ALA A 65 -6.60 -6.47 -25.92
CA ALA A 65 -7.15 -7.76 -26.30
C ALA A 65 -8.43 -7.67 -27.17
N GLY A 66 -8.94 -6.47 -27.45
CA GLY A 66 -10.17 -6.27 -28.22
C GLY A 66 -11.46 -6.75 -27.51
N GLN A 67 -11.45 -6.88 -26.19
CA GLN A 67 -12.53 -7.49 -25.41
C GLN A 67 -13.49 -6.47 -24.75
N LEU A 68 -13.46 -5.20 -25.15
CA LEU A 68 -14.25 -4.13 -24.51
C LEU A 68 -15.77 -4.31 -24.63
N ALA A 69 -16.25 -5.04 -25.63
CA ALA A 69 -17.68 -5.33 -25.81
C ALA A 69 -18.14 -6.63 -25.10
N SER A 70 -17.20 -7.41 -24.57
CA SER A 70 -17.49 -8.72 -23.97
C SER A 70 -18.06 -8.56 -22.55
N ALA A 71 -19.12 -9.31 -22.25
CA ALA A 71 -19.81 -9.22 -20.97
C ALA A 71 -19.04 -9.87 -19.80
N ASN A 72 -18.27 -10.94 -20.05
CA ASN A 72 -17.42 -11.58 -19.06
C ASN A 72 -16.26 -12.26 -19.79
N TYR A 73 -15.03 -11.98 -19.37
CA TYR A 73 -13.82 -12.59 -19.94
C TYR A 73 -12.67 -12.44 -18.95
N ASN A 74 -11.65 -13.28 -19.09
CA ASN A 74 -10.47 -13.20 -18.24
C ASN A 74 -9.38 -12.40 -18.95
N VAL A 75 -8.82 -11.42 -18.23
CA VAL A 75 -7.69 -10.62 -18.65
C VAL A 75 -6.49 -10.98 -17.79
N ASP A 76 -5.38 -11.31 -18.43
CA ASP A 76 -4.09 -11.39 -17.75
C ASP A 76 -3.52 -9.99 -17.55
N ILE A 77 -3.45 -9.57 -16.28
CA ILE A 77 -2.89 -8.27 -15.89
C ILE A 77 -1.35 -8.33 -15.79
N GLY A 78 -0.79 -9.54 -15.80
CA GLY A 78 0.64 -9.82 -15.76
C GLY A 78 0.93 -10.97 -14.79
N GLY A 79 2.01 -11.71 -15.06
CA GLY A 79 2.46 -12.80 -14.19
C GLY A 79 1.55 -14.04 -14.20
N GLY A 80 0.64 -14.16 -15.19
CA GLY A 80 -0.35 -15.24 -15.27
C GLY A 80 -1.52 -15.04 -14.31
N ILE A 81 -1.70 -13.84 -13.77
CA ILE A 81 -2.79 -13.51 -12.86
C ILE A 81 -4.01 -13.11 -13.70
N LEU A 82 -4.99 -14.02 -13.71
CA LEU A 82 -6.23 -13.83 -14.43
C LEU A 82 -7.24 -13.08 -13.57
N VAL A 83 -7.76 -12.00 -14.13
CA VAL A 83 -8.84 -11.21 -13.57
C VAL A 83 -10.03 -11.27 -14.50
N ASN A 84 -11.20 -11.56 -13.96
CA ASN A 84 -12.45 -11.43 -14.68
C ASN A 84 -12.80 -9.95 -14.86
N ALA A 85 -12.90 -9.57 -16.12
CA ALA A 85 -13.30 -8.25 -16.56
C ALA A 85 -14.66 -8.32 -17.27
N ARG A 86 -15.40 -7.23 -17.17
CA ARG A 86 -16.69 -7.00 -17.78
C ARG A 86 -16.68 -5.62 -18.42
N TYR A 87 -16.91 -5.57 -19.73
CA TYR A 87 -16.91 -4.33 -20.51
C TYR A 87 -15.68 -3.44 -20.27
N GLY A 88 -14.49 -4.04 -20.21
CA GLY A 88 -13.22 -3.32 -19.99
C GLY A 88 -12.84 -3.14 -18.53
N PHE A 89 -13.75 -3.30 -17.56
CA PHE A 89 -13.48 -3.03 -16.15
C PHE A 89 -13.45 -4.31 -15.32
N PRO A 90 -12.72 -4.33 -14.20
CA PRO A 90 -12.76 -5.46 -13.28
C PRO A 90 -14.17 -5.70 -12.78
N ASN A 91 -14.59 -6.96 -12.78
CA ASN A 91 -15.83 -7.33 -12.13
C ASN A 91 -15.61 -7.49 -10.60
N THR A 92 -16.67 -7.42 -9.79
CA THR A 92 -16.59 -7.63 -8.33
C THR A 92 -17.40 -8.85 -7.89
N ASN A 93 -17.59 -9.83 -8.78
CA ASN A 93 -18.47 -10.97 -8.53
C ASN A 93 -17.87 -12.03 -7.60
N SER A 94 -16.60 -11.88 -7.19
CA SER A 94 -15.91 -12.82 -6.32
C SER A 94 -14.75 -12.14 -5.59
N ASN A 95 -14.56 -12.46 -4.32
CA ASN A 95 -13.44 -11.95 -3.51
C ASN A 95 -12.08 -12.34 -4.11
N ALA A 96 -12.01 -13.52 -4.75
CA ALA A 96 -10.82 -13.96 -5.48
C ALA A 96 -10.45 -13.02 -6.64
N ASN A 97 -11.44 -12.43 -7.33
CA ASN A 97 -11.15 -11.51 -8.43
C ASN A 97 -10.54 -10.20 -7.92
N ILE A 98 -11.05 -9.71 -6.79
CA ILE A 98 -10.51 -8.52 -6.11
C ILE A 98 -9.08 -8.81 -5.61
N GLN A 99 -8.82 -10.00 -5.06
CA GLN A 99 -7.47 -10.40 -4.66
C GLN A 99 -6.51 -10.45 -5.85
N ASN A 100 -6.90 -11.11 -6.95
CA ASN A 100 -6.10 -11.18 -8.18
C ASN A 100 -5.80 -9.78 -8.76
N LEU A 101 -6.73 -8.83 -8.63
CA LEU A 101 -6.51 -7.43 -9.05
C LEU A 101 -5.40 -6.74 -8.28
N PHE A 102 -5.38 -6.88 -6.95
CA PHE A 102 -4.35 -6.30 -6.11
C PHE A 102 -3.01 -7.03 -6.23
N GLU A 103 -3.02 -8.35 -6.41
CA GLU A 103 -1.81 -9.15 -6.67
C GLU A 103 -1.16 -8.81 -8.02
N GLY A 104 -1.96 -8.54 -9.05
CA GLY A 104 -1.48 -8.05 -10.35
C GLY A 104 -0.84 -6.66 -10.27
N LEU A 105 -1.27 -5.81 -9.33
CA LEU A 105 -0.65 -4.50 -9.07
C LEU A 105 0.64 -4.62 -8.23
N SER A 106 0.65 -5.48 -7.21
CA SER A 106 1.80 -5.62 -6.29
C SER A 106 3.00 -6.32 -6.94
N THR A 107 2.78 -7.27 -7.83
CA THR A 107 3.82 -7.97 -8.60
C THR A 107 4.62 -7.07 -9.54
N ARG A 108 4.14 -5.84 -9.81
CA ARG A 108 4.83 -4.84 -10.64
C ARG A 108 5.43 -3.66 -9.86
N VAL A 109 5.06 -3.50 -8.59
CA VAL A 109 5.68 -2.54 -7.65
C VAL A 109 6.89 -3.16 -6.93
N SER A 110 7.02 -4.48 -6.94
CA SER A 110 8.19 -5.15 -6.40
C SER A 110 9.32 -5.22 -7.43
N TRP A 111 10.24 -4.26 -7.40
CA TRP A 111 11.61 -4.44 -7.91
C TRP A 111 12.43 -5.41 -7.05
N VAL A 112 11.79 -6.28 -6.23
CA VAL A 112 12.45 -7.49 -5.76
C VAL A 112 12.45 -8.48 -6.90
N ALA A 113 13.57 -8.47 -7.61
CA ALA A 113 13.95 -9.43 -8.62
C ALA A 113 13.40 -10.82 -8.32
N THR A 114 12.88 -11.42 -9.38
CA THR A 114 12.58 -12.84 -9.50
C THR A 114 13.77 -13.68 -9.04
N ALA A 115 13.83 -14.00 -7.76
CA ALA A 115 14.60 -15.11 -7.23
C ALA A 115 13.62 -16.05 -6.52
N ARG A 116 12.67 -16.61 -7.29
CA ARG A 116 12.16 -17.93 -6.94
C ARG A 116 13.36 -18.86 -7.16
N PRO A 117 13.90 -19.57 -6.16
CA PRO A 117 14.87 -20.59 -6.44
C PRO A 117 14.18 -21.58 -7.37
N ALA A 118 14.76 -21.76 -8.56
CA ALA A 118 14.42 -22.89 -9.41
C ALA A 118 14.47 -24.12 -8.52
N ARG A 119 13.34 -24.84 -8.41
CA ARG A 119 13.39 -26.21 -7.91
C ARG A 119 14.39 -26.92 -8.82
N CYS A 120 15.53 -27.31 -8.27
CA CYS A 120 16.39 -28.31 -8.89
C CYS A 120 15.50 -29.55 -9.08
N GLY A 121 15.08 -29.82 -10.32
CA GLY A 121 14.28 -31.01 -10.62
C GLY A 121 13.02 -30.87 -11.48
N SER A 122 12.87 -29.88 -12.36
CA SER A 122 11.93 -30.03 -13.49
C SER A 122 12.66 -29.89 -14.82
N THR A 123 13.06 -31.05 -15.34
CA THR A 123 13.57 -31.30 -16.69
C THR A 123 12.92 -30.36 -17.71
N ALA A 124 13.70 -29.39 -18.19
CA ALA A 124 13.37 -28.57 -19.35
C ALA A 124 13.39 -29.47 -20.59
N ARG A 125 12.29 -30.19 -20.84
CA ARG A 125 12.10 -30.91 -22.09
C ARG A 125 11.67 -29.89 -23.15
N ARG A 126 12.67 -29.30 -23.80
CA ARG A 126 12.52 -28.74 -25.15
C ARG A 126 12.01 -29.87 -26.04
N THR A 127 10.79 -29.75 -26.55
CA THR A 127 10.40 -30.46 -27.76
C THR A 127 9.88 -29.42 -28.73
N ALA A 128 10.64 -29.24 -29.80
CA ALA A 128 10.27 -28.52 -30.99
C ALA A 128 9.13 -29.24 -31.72
N ALA A 129 8.17 -28.46 -32.21
CA ALA A 129 7.46 -28.62 -33.48
C ALA A 129 6.77 -27.29 -33.77
#